data_AF-A0A9P9CEX0-F1
#
_entry.id   AF-A0A9P9CEX0-F1
#
_cell.length_a   1.000
_cell.length_b   1.000
_cell.length_c   1.000
_cell.angle_alpha   90.00
_cell.angle_beta   90.00
_cell.angle_gamma   90.00
#
_symmetry.space_group_name_H-M   'P 1'
#
loop_
_entity.id
_entity.type
_entity.pdbx_description
1 polymer ?
#
loop_
_entity_poly.entity_id
_entity_poly.type
_entity_poly.pdbx_seq_one_letter_code
_entity_poly.pdbx_strand_id
1 'polypeptide(L)'
;MEAARTCRHCQGDWRRQEEHDHDPDAPSKSQRRLRPCSGCRTVWYCCALHRRRDWIEHVFACKPDELTAAHYLVRAVQTGVMPDHLQTNQDYGFSRCPLPMQKEYLFGMYSDFIKVVHMGHPYPLEMNLLNPEKLHDWRVQGLLVVKIKAAFDALPPSFRGAYYSWFLQNQHILNTYTPSVPQQDRVGETRQSLEMSLRRAWIFAGGSPSYSDAEIHHFLTEKDVCEANCILLYAHLFCGARPARQHPLWIHFGFCACANAAQESTLAQLYVMLAERHAFSVIYVAWSTSKLDHMFRQECAISPAFAAFFSTLPQDVATLLARLPSANHSVWNLKKFISSYGDDIHIVPTSMLQDYGFINCRTSGDVEVLRHAYRRYFDSDWCQPLRLHEACIQGRLFQHIHGVVCLKNKKLHALMRNCYPAYGRHQAGMALNSGFYDLAGSRIDQTGTDAKPSSIGVKLALVMIGVVLAAMLLQNWLTS
;
A
#
# COMPACT_ATOMS: atom_id res chain seq x y z
N MET A 1 -36.20 -20.10 17.29
CA MET A 1 -35.13 -19.22 17.81
C MET A 1 -34.78 -18.21 16.73
N GLU A 2 -35.29 -16.98 16.82
CA GLU A 2 -34.89 -15.89 15.92
C GLU A 2 -33.43 -15.54 16.21
N ALA A 3 -32.53 -15.71 15.22
CA ALA A 3 -31.15 -15.29 15.36
C ALA A 3 -31.13 -13.78 15.68
N ALA A 4 -30.42 -13.38 16.74
CA ALA A 4 -30.30 -11.99 17.13
C ALA A 4 -29.76 -11.16 15.96
N ARG A 5 -30.60 -10.27 15.40
CA ARG A 5 -30.21 -9.36 14.33
C ARG A 5 -29.23 -8.36 14.92
N THR A 6 -28.07 -8.21 14.30
CA THR A 6 -27.03 -7.24 14.69
C THR A 6 -26.77 -6.29 13.54
N CYS A 7 -26.36 -5.05 13.83
CA CYS A 7 -25.95 -4.13 12.79
C CYS A 7 -24.67 -4.65 12.13
N ARG A 8 -24.61 -4.69 10.79
CA ARG A 8 -23.47 -5.26 10.06
C ARG A 8 -22.15 -4.54 10.30
N HIS A 9 -22.20 -3.23 10.49
CA HIS A 9 -21.02 -2.39 10.73
C HIS A 9 -20.48 -2.53 12.16
N CYS A 10 -21.33 -2.43 13.19
CA CYS A 10 -20.87 -2.56 14.58
C CYS A 10 -20.79 -4.01 15.06
N GLN A 11 -21.45 -4.96 14.40
CA GLN A 11 -21.51 -6.39 14.76
C GLN A 11 -21.89 -6.68 16.22
N GLY A 12 -22.55 -5.75 16.91
CA GLY A 12 -22.89 -5.87 18.33
C GLY A 12 -21.79 -5.43 19.31
N ASP A 13 -20.68 -4.87 18.81
CA ASP A 13 -19.62 -4.29 19.63
C ASP A 13 -20.10 -2.95 20.22
N TRP A 14 -20.21 -2.88 21.55
CA TRP A 14 -20.66 -1.69 22.29
C TRP A 14 -19.65 -0.54 22.26
N ARG A 15 -18.36 -0.80 22.04
CA ARG A 15 -17.33 0.25 22.02
C ARG A 15 -17.37 1.09 20.74
N ARG A 16 -17.71 0.48 19.60
CA ARG A 16 -18.03 1.22 18.34
C ARG A 16 -19.36 1.96 18.41
N GLN A 17 -20.15 1.75 19.47
CA GLN A 17 -21.42 2.45 19.66
C GLN A 17 -21.26 3.77 20.43
N GLU A 18 -20.09 4.00 21.07
CA GLU A 18 -19.77 5.24 21.79
C GLU A 18 -19.37 6.39 20.84
N GLU A 19 -18.94 6.11 19.60
CA GLU A 19 -18.79 7.12 18.54
C GLU A 19 -20.09 7.90 18.24
N HIS A 20 -21.25 7.43 18.72
CA HIS A 20 -22.58 8.01 18.48
C HIS A 20 -22.98 9.09 19.49
N ASP A 21 -22.31 9.23 20.63
CA ASP A 21 -22.75 10.17 21.67
C ASP A 21 -22.42 11.65 21.31
N HIS A 22 -21.85 11.88 20.11
CA HIS A 22 -21.57 13.20 19.54
C HIS A 22 -22.37 13.55 18.28
N ASP A 23 -23.25 12.66 17.79
CA ASP A 23 -24.17 12.96 16.68
C ASP A 23 -25.49 13.53 17.26
N PRO A 24 -25.84 14.81 16.98
CA PRO A 24 -27.05 15.43 17.52
C PRO A 24 -28.36 14.76 17.06
N ASP A 25 -28.32 13.92 16.01
CA ASP A 25 -29.45 13.15 15.51
C ASP A 25 -29.45 11.68 15.98
N ALA A 26 -28.53 11.27 16.86
CA ALA A 26 -28.44 9.88 17.31
C ALA A 26 -29.59 9.51 18.29
N PRO A 27 -30.37 8.45 17.99
CA PRO A 27 -31.40 7.99 18.91
C PRO A 27 -30.77 7.41 20.20
N SER A 28 -31.44 7.68 21.33
CA SER A 28 -31.06 7.22 22.67
C SER A 28 -30.84 5.70 22.72
N LYS A 29 -30.01 5.23 23.65
CA LYS A 29 -29.63 3.81 23.81
C LYS A 29 -30.85 2.87 23.93
N SER A 30 -32.02 3.35 24.36
CA SER A 30 -33.26 2.58 24.49
C SER A 30 -34.14 2.53 23.23
N GLN A 31 -33.80 3.24 22.13
CA GLN A 31 -34.65 3.37 20.94
C GLN A 31 -34.00 2.94 19.60
N ARG A 32 -32.79 2.38 19.60
CA ARG A 32 -32.09 1.96 18.35
C ARG A 32 -32.70 0.71 17.71
N ARG A 33 -33.86 0.86 17.06
CA ARG A 33 -34.41 -0.16 16.17
C ARG A 33 -33.49 -0.30 14.97
N LEU A 34 -32.98 -1.52 14.75
CA LEU A 34 -32.26 -1.86 13.54
C LEU A 34 -33.17 -1.61 12.32
N ARG A 35 -32.63 -0.89 11.33
CA ARG A 35 -33.30 -0.64 10.06
C ARG A 35 -32.70 -1.55 9.00
N PRO A 36 -33.51 -2.30 8.23
CA PRO A 36 -32.99 -3.12 7.14
C PRO A 36 -32.50 -2.22 6.00
N CYS A 37 -31.58 -2.74 5.19
CA CYS A 37 -31.25 -2.16 3.90
C CYS A 37 -32.53 -2.11 3.04
N SER A 38 -32.82 -0.95 2.44
CA SER A 38 -34.00 -0.78 1.59
C SER A 38 -33.95 -1.63 0.32
N GLY A 39 -32.75 -1.93 -0.18
CA GLY A 39 -32.53 -2.79 -1.35
C GLY A 39 -32.73 -4.27 -1.02
N CYS A 40 -31.76 -4.89 -0.34
CA CYS A 40 -31.77 -6.34 -0.14
C CYS A 40 -32.64 -6.82 1.04
N ARG A 41 -32.94 -5.95 2.01
CA ARG A 41 -33.60 -6.28 3.31
C ARG A 41 -32.93 -7.38 4.15
N THR A 42 -31.80 -7.93 3.71
CA THR A 42 -31.05 -8.98 4.43
C THR A 42 -30.05 -8.42 5.42
N VAL A 43 -29.55 -7.21 5.18
CA VAL A 43 -28.57 -6.52 6.03
C VAL A 43 -29.27 -5.46 6.88
N TRP A 44 -28.81 -5.27 8.12
CA TRP A 44 -29.40 -4.36 9.09
C TRP A 44 -28.37 -3.35 9.60
N TYR A 45 -28.83 -2.12 9.85
CA TYR A 45 -28.00 -1.02 10.37
C TYR A 45 -28.68 -0.34 11.54
N CYS A 46 -27.92 0.10 12.54
CA CYS A 46 -28.47 0.87 13.66
C CYS A 46 -28.69 2.35 13.31
N CYS A 47 -28.01 2.88 12.28
CA CYS A 47 -28.14 4.27 11.84
C CYS A 47 -27.76 4.45 10.36
N ALA A 48 -28.05 5.64 9.82
CA ALA A 48 -27.72 6.00 8.45
C ALA A 48 -26.21 6.10 8.20
N LEU A 49 -25.42 6.51 9.19
CA LEU A 49 -23.95 6.60 9.09
C LEU A 49 -23.31 5.24 8.85
N HIS A 50 -23.64 4.23 9.66
CA HIS A 50 -23.15 2.86 9.47
C HIS A 50 -23.57 2.27 8.13
N ARG A 51 -24.78 2.58 7.69
CA ARG A 51 -25.24 2.20 6.35
C ARG A 51 -24.37 2.87 5.28
N ARG A 52 -24.09 4.17 5.38
CA ARG A 52 -23.23 4.90 4.43
C ARG A 52 -21.80 4.36 4.40
N ARG A 53 -21.18 4.12 5.57
CA ARG A 53 -19.83 3.54 5.68
C ARG A 53 -19.75 2.13 5.07
N ASP A 54 -20.74 1.28 5.34
CA ASP A 54 -20.80 -0.07 4.78
C ASP A 54 -21.25 -0.11 3.32
N TRP A 55 -21.93 0.94 2.82
CA TRP A 55 -22.56 0.94 1.50
C TRP A 55 -21.58 0.65 0.37
N ILE A 56 -20.34 1.15 0.48
CA ILE A 56 -19.31 1.01 -0.56
C ILE A 56 -18.96 -0.47 -0.77
N GLU A 57 -18.95 -1.30 0.28
CA GLU A 57 -18.76 -2.75 0.17
C GLU A 57 -20.09 -3.50 -0.01
N HIS A 58 -21.15 -3.04 0.64
CA HIS A 58 -22.46 -3.70 0.61
C HIS A 58 -23.12 -3.66 -0.77
N VAL A 59 -22.97 -2.57 -1.52
CA VAL A 59 -23.61 -2.38 -2.83
C VAL A 59 -23.30 -3.52 -3.79
N PHE A 60 -22.08 -4.09 -3.71
CA PHE A 60 -21.64 -5.23 -4.53
C PHE A 60 -22.46 -6.51 -4.32
N ALA A 61 -23.03 -6.69 -3.12
CA ALA A 61 -23.93 -7.80 -2.83
C ALA A 61 -25.41 -7.39 -2.89
N CYS A 62 -25.71 -6.10 -2.74
CA CYS A 62 -27.08 -5.60 -2.66
C CYS A 62 -27.70 -5.35 -4.04
N LYS A 63 -26.94 -4.76 -4.96
CA LYS A 63 -27.40 -4.28 -6.28
C LYS A 63 -26.29 -4.46 -7.32
N PRO A 64 -25.89 -5.71 -7.64
CA PRO A 64 -24.78 -5.96 -8.56
C PRO A 64 -25.03 -5.39 -9.97
N ASP A 65 -26.28 -5.36 -10.42
CA ASP A 65 -26.64 -4.91 -11.77
C ASP A 65 -26.57 -3.38 -11.95
N GLU A 66 -26.47 -2.61 -10.86
CA GLU A 66 -26.37 -1.15 -10.88
C GLU A 66 -24.91 -0.66 -10.72
N LEU A 67 -23.94 -1.58 -10.64
CA LEU A 67 -22.54 -1.23 -10.42
C LEU A 67 -21.91 -0.65 -11.69
N THR A 68 -21.39 0.56 -11.55
CA THR A 68 -20.56 1.20 -12.58
C THR A 68 -19.08 1.01 -12.28
N ALA A 69 -18.23 1.24 -13.28
CA ALA A 69 -16.76 1.27 -13.09
C ALA A 69 -16.29 2.25 -11.98
N ALA A 70 -17.09 3.27 -11.65
CA ALA A 70 -16.81 4.19 -10.56
C ALA A 70 -16.87 3.51 -9.18
N HIS A 71 -17.79 2.56 -8.99
CA HIS A 71 -17.97 1.85 -7.73
C HIS A 71 -16.72 1.05 -7.37
N TYR A 72 -16.14 0.37 -8.35
CA TYR A 72 -14.88 -0.35 -8.21
C TYR A 72 -13.71 0.60 -7.92
N LEU A 73 -13.66 1.80 -8.52
CA LEU A 73 -12.61 2.79 -8.23
C LEU A 73 -12.72 3.35 -6.81
N VAL A 74 -13.93 3.72 -6.37
CA VAL A 74 -14.15 4.23 -5.00
C VAL A 74 -13.80 3.15 -3.97
N ARG A 75 -14.17 1.89 -4.23
CA ARG A 75 -13.77 0.74 -3.41
C ARG A 75 -12.25 0.55 -3.36
N ALA A 76 -11.59 0.62 -4.51
CA ALA A 76 -10.14 0.55 -4.62
C ALA A 76 -9.47 1.65 -3.78
N VAL A 77 -9.94 2.90 -3.86
CA VAL A 77 -9.44 4.02 -3.06
C VAL A 77 -9.71 3.84 -1.56
N GLN A 78 -10.88 3.34 -1.18
CA GLN A 78 -11.22 3.10 0.22
C GLN A 78 -10.30 2.04 0.84
N THR A 79 -10.08 0.95 0.11
CA THR A 79 -9.21 -0.16 0.54
C THR A 79 -7.72 0.15 0.36
N GLY A 80 -7.39 1.23 -0.37
CA GLY A 80 -6.01 1.59 -0.70
C GLY A 80 -5.33 0.54 -1.60
N VAL A 81 -6.11 -0.15 -2.42
CA VAL A 81 -5.68 -1.20 -3.34
C VAL A 81 -5.83 -0.70 -4.77
N MET A 82 -4.87 -1.02 -5.65
CA MET A 82 -4.93 -0.66 -7.06
C MET A 82 -6.17 -1.30 -7.74
N PRO A 83 -6.90 -0.60 -8.63
CA PRO A 83 -8.04 -1.19 -9.32
C PRO A 83 -7.63 -2.39 -10.21
N ASP A 84 -8.33 -3.50 -10.06
CA ASP A 84 -8.18 -4.72 -10.87
C ASP A 84 -9.29 -4.86 -11.93
N HIS A 85 -10.47 -4.27 -11.67
CA HIS A 85 -11.61 -4.28 -12.57
C HIS A 85 -11.28 -3.65 -13.93
N LEU A 86 -11.44 -4.45 -15.00
CA LEU A 86 -11.00 -4.09 -16.36
C LEU A 86 -11.63 -2.79 -16.87
N GLN A 87 -12.96 -2.64 -16.72
CA GLN A 87 -13.66 -1.44 -17.18
C GLN A 87 -13.23 -0.21 -16.38
N THR A 88 -12.95 -0.36 -15.09
CA THR A 88 -12.43 0.73 -14.25
C THR A 88 -11.05 1.17 -14.73
N ASN A 89 -10.19 0.21 -15.08
CA ASN A 89 -8.88 0.51 -15.59
C ASN A 89 -8.95 1.28 -16.93
N GLN A 90 -9.89 0.93 -17.81
CA GLN A 90 -10.09 1.63 -19.08
C GLN A 90 -10.69 3.03 -18.88
N ASP A 91 -11.83 3.09 -18.19
CA ASP A 91 -12.63 4.30 -18.02
C ASP A 91 -11.88 5.42 -17.31
N TYR A 92 -11.09 5.05 -16.29
CA TYR A 92 -10.41 6.01 -15.42
C TYR A 92 -8.93 6.17 -15.75
N GLY A 93 -8.46 5.60 -16.87
CA GLY A 93 -7.16 5.93 -17.45
C GLY A 93 -5.99 5.05 -17.01
N PHE A 94 -6.19 4.09 -16.12
CA PHE A 94 -5.13 3.17 -15.70
C PHE A 94 -4.60 2.31 -16.85
N SER A 95 -5.46 1.90 -17.79
CA SER A 95 -5.03 1.18 -19.01
C SER A 95 -4.23 2.07 -19.97
N ARG A 96 -4.35 3.40 -19.84
CA ARG A 96 -3.61 4.40 -20.63
C ARG A 96 -2.27 4.78 -19.98
N CYS A 97 -1.96 4.26 -18.80
CA CYS A 97 -0.66 4.41 -18.15
C CYS A 97 0.32 3.35 -18.66
N PRO A 98 1.34 3.69 -19.48
CA PRO A 98 2.34 2.74 -19.96
C PRO A 98 3.21 2.14 -18.85
N LEU A 99 3.40 2.84 -17.73
CA LEU A 99 4.27 2.39 -16.64
C LEU A 99 3.50 2.09 -15.34
N PRO A 100 3.93 1.08 -14.56
CA PRO A 100 3.35 0.80 -13.23
C PRO A 100 3.36 2.02 -12.31
N MET A 101 4.44 2.82 -12.35
CA MET A 101 4.55 4.03 -11.54
C MET A 101 3.48 5.07 -11.89
N GLN A 102 3.13 5.24 -13.17
CA GLN A 102 2.05 6.19 -13.54
C GLN A 102 0.68 5.72 -13.06
N LYS A 103 0.44 4.40 -13.02
CA LYS A 103 -0.78 3.85 -12.40
C LYS A 103 -0.83 4.20 -10.92
N GLU A 104 0.31 4.17 -10.21
CA GLU A 104 0.41 4.58 -8.81
C GLU A 104 0.19 6.07 -8.60
N TYR A 105 0.73 6.93 -9.47
CA TYR A 105 0.47 8.36 -9.41
C TYR A 105 -0.99 8.69 -9.71
N LEU A 106 -1.57 8.03 -10.71
CA LEU A 106 -2.98 8.17 -11.05
C LEU A 106 -3.87 7.68 -9.91
N PHE A 107 -3.52 6.55 -9.29
CA PHE A 107 -4.22 6.03 -8.13
C PHE A 107 -4.08 6.94 -6.90
N GLY A 108 -2.90 7.50 -6.66
CA GLY A 108 -2.65 8.50 -5.63
C GLY A 108 -3.50 9.74 -5.85
N MET A 109 -3.56 10.24 -7.08
CA MET A 109 -4.41 11.38 -7.46
C MET A 109 -5.90 11.08 -7.22
N TYR A 110 -6.42 9.93 -7.67
CA TYR A 110 -7.80 9.55 -7.38
C TYR A 110 -8.05 9.34 -5.90
N SER A 111 -7.08 8.78 -5.17
CA SER A 111 -7.18 8.58 -3.72
C SER A 111 -7.35 9.91 -3.01
N ASP A 112 -6.52 10.89 -3.37
CA ASP A 112 -6.61 12.23 -2.84
C ASP A 112 -7.91 12.88 -3.30
N PHE A 113 -8.23 12.90 -4.60
CA PHE A 113 -9.46 13.51 -5.13
C PHE A 113 -10.74 13.00 -4.47
N ILE A 114 -10.93 11.69 -4.39
CA ILE A 114 -12.12 11.05 -3.83
C ILE A 114 -12.26 11.33 -2.33
N LYS A 115 -11.14 11.56 -1.63
CA LYS A 115 -11.10 11.95 -0.21
C LYS A 115 -11.18 13.48 0.01
N VAL A 116 -10.61 14.27 -0.89
CA VAL A 116 -10.44 15.73 -0.85
C VAL A 116 -11.74 16.47 -1.15
N VAL A 117 -12.56 15.98 -2.09
CA VAL A 117 -13.81 16.64 -2.54
C VAL A 117 -14.82 16.87 -1.39
N HIS A 118 -14.55 16.36 -0.19
CA HIS A 118 -15.36 16.58 1.02
C HIS A 118 -14.74 17.50 2.08
N MET A 119 -13.52 18.04 1.91
CA MET A 119 -12.88 18.93 2.90
C MET A 119 -13.50 20.34 3.00
N GLY A 120 -14.61 20.62 2.30
CA GLY A 120 -15.36 21.88 2.41
C GLY A 120 -16.21 22.01 3.69
N HIS A 121 -16.17 21.04 4.61
CA HIS A 121 -16.92 21.06 5.87
C HIS A 121 -15.96 21.02 7.08
N PRO A 122 -16.16 21.84 8.15
CA PRO A 122 -15.14 22.06 9.18
C PRO A 122 -14.97 20.93 10.22
N TYR A 123 -15.61 19.77 10.04
CA TYR A 123 -15.64 18.72 11.07
C TYR A 123 -14.93 17.43 10.64
N PRO A 124 -13.93 16.92 11.41
CA PRO A 124 -13.08 15.80 11.01
C PRO A 124 -13.70 14.39 11.11
N LEU A 125 -15.02 14.24 11.29
CA LEU A 125 -15.61 12.98 11.78
C LEU A 125 -16.42 12.19 10.74
N GLU A 126 -16.66 12.73 9.54
CA GLU A 126 -17.34 11.99 8.47
C GLU A 126 -16.38 11.62 7.34
N MET A 127 -15.87 10.39 7.36
CA MET A 127 -15.20 9.75 6.22
C MET A 127 -16.22 9.46 5.10
N ASN A 128 -16.78 10.50 4.48
CA ASN A 128 -17.64 10.39 3.30
C ASN A 128 -16.78 10.48 2.05
N LEU A 129 -16.58 9.34 1.38
CA LEU A 129 -15.94 9.28 0.07
C LEU A 129 -16.86 9.87 -1.00
N LEU A 130 -16.29 10.38 -2.09
CA LEU A 130 -17.06 10.83 -3.25
C LEU A 130 -18.05 9.74 -3.70
N ASN A 131 -19.31 10.13 -3.87
CA ASN A 131 -20.37 9.28 -4.37
C ASN A 131 -19.99 8.69 -5.76
N PRO A 132 -19.99 7.35 -5.94
CA PRO A 132 -19.60 6.71 -7.20
C PRO A 132 -20.46 7.12 -8.40
N GLU A 133 -21.76 7.32 -8.21
CA GLU A 133 -22.68 7.72 -9.28
C GLU A 133 -22.30 9.10 -9.83
N LYS A 134 -21.99 10.05 -8.94
CA LYS A 134 -21.51 11.38 -9.33
C LYS A 134 -20.17 11.33 -10.07
N LEU A 135 -19.26 10.47 -9.63
CA LEU A 135 -17.97 10.25 -10.30
C LEU A 135 -18.17 9.66 -11.71
N HIS A 136 -19.10 8.71 -11.85
CA HIS A 136 -19.50 8.14 -13.13
C HIS A 136 -20.08 9.20 -14.06
N ASP A 137 -21.01 10.02 -13.58
CA ASP A 137 -21.63 11.10 -14.35
C ASP A 137 -20.59 12.08 -14.88
N TRP A 138 -19.64 12.49 -14.05
CA TRP A 138 -18.53 13.35 -14.48
C TRP A 138 -17.66 12.72 -15.56
N ARG A 139 -17.43 11.40 -15.48
CA ARG A 139 -16.70 10.68 -16.52
C ARG A 139 -17.48 10.65 -17.83
N VAL A 140 -18.76 10.27 -17.79
CA VAL A 140 -19.64 10.17 -18.97
C VAL A 140 -19.84 11.52 -19.65
N GLN A 141 -19.96 12.60 -18.88
CA GLN A 141 -20.11 13.97 -19.40
C GLN A 141 -18.79 14.60 -19.87
N GLY A 142 -17.64 13.90 -19.74
CA GLY A 142 -16.33 14.45 -20.08
C GLY A 142 -15.86 15.58 -19.14
N LEU A 143 -16.48 15.72 -17.97
CA LEU A 143 -16.19 16.78 -16.98
C LEU A 143 -15.14 16.37 -15.95
N LEU A 144 -14.66 15.12 -15.98
CA LEU A 144 -13.82 14.55 -14.94
C LEU A 144 -12.55 15.39 -14.65
N VAL A 145 -11.79 15.76 -15.68
CA VAL A 145 -10.57 16.58 -15.54
C VAL A 145 -10.89 17.95 -14.92
N VAL A 146 -11.96 18.60 -15.37
CA VAL A 146 -12.39 19.90 -14.87
C VAL A 146 -12.76 19.83 -13.40
N LYS A 147 -13.49 18.77 -13.00
CA LYS A 147 -13.91 18.56 -11.60
C LYS A 147 -12.74 18.22 -10.69
N ILE A 148 -11.77 17.44 -11.16
CA ILE A 148 -10.52 17.17 -10.43
C ILE A 148 -9.78 18.48 -10.15
N LYS A 149 -9.53 19.29 -11.20
CA LYS A 149 -8.82 20.56 -11.05
C LYS A 149 -9.53 21.51 -10.08
N ALA A 150 -10.84 21.70 -10.26
CA ALA A 150 -11.63 22.56 -9.39
C ALA A 150 -11.55 22.13 -7.91
N ALA A 151 -11.53 20.83 -7.62
CA ALA A 151 -11.40 20.33 -6.26
C ALA A 151 -10.03 20.61 -5.63
N PHE A 152 -8.94 20.40 -6.37
CA PHE A 152 -7.58 20.66 -5.87
C PHE A 152 -7.23 22.15 -5.86
N ASP A 153 -7.72 22.94 -6.81
CA ASP A 153 -7.44 24.38 -6.88
C ASP A 153 -8.12 25.14 -5.73
N ALA A 154 -9.22 24.61 -5.20
CA ALA A 154 -9.87 25.10 -3.98
C ALA A 154 -9.04 24.87 -2.70
N LEU A 155 -8.04 23.98 -2.74
CA LEU A 155 -7.11 23.77 -1.63
C LEU A 155 -5.96 24.79 -1.66
N PRO A 156 -5.41 25.17 -0.49
CA PRO A 156 -4.18 25.96 -0.44
C PRO A 156 -3.04 25.21 -1.15
N PRO A 157 -2.09 25.91 -1.80
CA PRO A 157 -1.04 25.29 -2.62
C PRO A 157 -0.26 24.17 -1.92
N SER A 158 -0.01 24.31 -0.62
CA SER A 158 0.72 23.33 0.20
C SER A 158 -0.03 22.00 0.40
N PHE A 159 -1.35 21.96 0.20
CA PHE A 159 -2.19 20.78 0.41
C PHE A 159 -2.55 20.05 -0.88
N ARG A 160 -2.07 20.51 -2.04
CA ARG A 160 -2.42 19.92 -3.34
C ARG A 160 -1.69 18.61 -3.64
N GLY A 161 -0.54 18.39 -3.01
CA GLY A 161 0.25 17.16 -3.12
C GLY A 161 0.96 16.98 -4.47
N ALA A 162 1.96 16.10 -4.50
CA ALA A 162 2.75 15.81 -5.70
C ALA A 162 1.92 15.10 -6.80
N TYR A 163 0.90 14.32 -6.41
CA TYR A 163 0.04 13.61 -7.36
C TYR A 163 -0.78 14.56 -8.23
N TYR A 164 -1.25 15.69 -7.69
CA TYR A 164 -1.96 16.70 -8.47
C TYR A 164 -1.02 17.41 -9.44
N SER A 165 0.19 17.77 -9.01
CA SER A 165 1.21 18.35 -9.89
C SER A 165 1.55 17.44 -11.06
N TRP A 166 1.71 16.14 -10.81
CA TRP A 166 1.87 15.14 -11.87
C TRP A 166 0.63 15.06 -12.77
N PHE A 167 -0.58 15.06 -12.20
CA PHE A 167 -1.81 15.01 -12.96
C PHE A 167 -1.96 16.20 -13.92
N LEU A 168 -1.58 17.40 -13.51
CA LEU A 168 -1.62 18.59 -14.38
C LEU A 168 -0.77 18.41 -15.65
N GLN A 169 0.34 17.68 -15.56
CA GLN A 169 1.21 17.34 -16.69
C GLN A 169 0.68 16.15 -17.50
N ASN A 170 -0.19 15.33 -16.91
CA ASN A 170 -0.65 14.04 -17.46
C ASN A 170 -2.17 13.99 -17.70
N GLN A 171 -2.85 15.13 -17.86
CA GLN A 171 -4.31 15.22 -18.07
C GLN A 171 -4.79 14.41 -19.28
N HIS A 172 -3.91 14.24 -20.27
CA HIS A 172 -4.17 13.44 -21.47
C HIS A 172 -4.52 11.97 -21.16
N ILE A 173 -4.11 11.44 -20.00
CA ILE A 173 -4.45 10.09 -19.54
C ILE A 173 -5.96 9.93 -19.33
N LEU A 174 -6.69 11.02 -19.05
CA LEU A 174 -8.14 11.00 -18.83
C LEU A 174 -8.95 11.48 -20.03
N ASN A 175 -8.37 12.27 -20.92
CA ASN A 175 -9.06 12.76 -22.11
C ASN A 175 -9.25 11.66 -23.16
N THR A 176 -10.49 11.21 -23.33
CA THR A 176 -10.89 10.21 -24.33
C THR A 176 -11.07 10.78 -25.74
N TYR A 177 -11.09 12.12 -25.88
CA TYR A 177 -11.38 12.81 -27.15
C TYR A 177 -10.15 13.33 -27.91
N THR A 178 -8.96 13.30 -27.30
CA THR A 178 -7.73 13.59 -28.04
C THR A 178 -7.38 12.37 -28.89
N PRO A 179 -7.21 12.52 -30.23
CA PRO A 179 -6.61 11.48 -31.04
C PRO A 179 -5.32 11.04 -30.35
N SER A 180 -5.15 9.73 -30.23
CA SER A 180 -3.95 9.13 -29.68
C SER A 180 -2.73 9.67 -30.44
N VAL A 181 -2.06 10.69 -29.90
CA VAL A 181 -0.66 11.00 -30.27
C VAL A 181 0.08 9.67 -30.22
N PRO A 182 0.84 9.31 -31.27
CA PRO A 182 1.51 8.02 -31.37
C PRO A 182 2.19 7.66 -30.05
N GLN A 183 1.95 6.43 -29.59
CA GLN A 183 2.45 5.89 -28.33
C GLN A 183 3.99 6.02 -28.17
N GLN A 184 4.71 6.15 -29.30
CA GLN A 184 6.14 6.41 -29.38
C GLN A 184 6.59 7.73 -28.73
N ASP A 185 5.84 8.83 -28.88
CA ASP A 185 6.31 10.14 -28.41
C ASP A 185 6.16 10.32 -26.88
N ARG A 186 5.16 9.65 -26.27
CA ARG A 186 4.83 9.84 -24.84
C ARG A 186 5.51 8.86 -23.89
N VAL A 187 5.85 7.66 -24.36
CA VAL A 187 6.74 6.76 -23.61
C VAL A 187 8.11 7.43 -23.43
N GLY A 188 8.56 8.21 -24.42
CA GLY A 188 9.76 9.04 -24.36
C GLY A 188 9.78 9.97 -23.15
N GLU A 189 8.81 10.88 -23.00
CA GLU A 189 8.82 11.92 -21.95
C GLU A 189 8.79 11.37 -20.51
N THR A 190 8.03 10.30 -20.25
CA THR A 190 7.95 9.71 -18.88
C THR A 190 9.14 8.81 -18.58
N ARG A 191 9.61 8.04 -19.58
CA ARG A 191 10.86 7.29 -19.46
C ARG A 191 12.01 8.25 -19.16
N GLN A 192 12.04 9.39 -19.84
CA GLN A 192 12.96 10.48 -19.57
C GLN A 192 12.80 11.04 -18.15
N SER A 193 11.59 11.17 -17.59
CA SER A 193 11.38 11.60 -16.20
C SER A 193 11.94 10.64 -15.14
N LEU A 194 11.79 9.33 -15.34
CA LEU A 194 12.33 8.32 -14.42
C LEU A 194 13.85 8.15 -14.62
N GLU A 195 14.32 8.13 -15.86
CA GLU A 195 15.75 8.10 -16.20
C GLU A 195 16.46 9.35 -15.69
N MET A 196 15.87 10.54 -15.82
CA MET A 196 16.38 11.78 -15.22
C MET A 196 16.46 11.69 -13.69
N SER A 197 15.46 11.10 -13.03
CA SER A 197 15.45 10.97 -11.57
C SER A 197 16.45 9.92 -11.08
N LEU A 198 16.61 8.83 -11.84
CA LEU A 198 17.65 7.82 -11.63
C LEU A 198 19.04 8.43 -11.82
N ARG A 199 19.24 9.23 -12.86
CA ARG A 199 20.49 9.96 -13.12
C ARG A 199 20.80 10.96 -12.01
N ARG A 200 19.80 11.67 -11.49
CA ARG A 200 19.97 12.55 -10.31
C ARG A 200 20.39 11.75 -9.07
N ALA A 201 19.75 10.61 -8.81
CA ALA A 201 20.11 9.74 -7.69
C ALA A 201 21.51 9.13 -7.86
N TRP A 202 21.89 8.78 -9.09
CA TRP A 202 23.22 8.30 -9.46
C TRP A 202 24.30 9.35 -9.17
N ILE A 203 24.10 10.58 -9.64
CA ILE A 203 25.02 11.69 -9.38
C ILE A 203 25.09 12.01 -7.89
N PHE A 204 23.96 12.02 -7.20
CA PHE A 204 23.90 12.19 -5.75
C PHE A 204 24.71 11.13 -5.02
N ALA A 205 24.71 9.89 -5.52
CA ALA A 205 25.52 8.78 -5.01
C ALA A 205 27.02 8.87 -5.36
N GLY A 206 27.47 9.95 -6.00
CA GLY A 206 28.86 10.14 -6.43
C GLY A 206 29.18 9.50 -7.78
N GLY A 207 28.17 9.02 -8.51
CA GLY A 207 28.31 8.46 -9.84
C GLY A 207 28.68 9.52 -10.87
N SER A 208 29.46 9.13 -11.89
CA SER A 208 29.85 10.07 -12.95
C SER A 208 28.63 10.50 -13.78
N PRO A 209 28.45 11.80 -14.06
CA PRO A 209 27.38 12.28 -14.94
C PRO A 209 27.56 11.85 -16.40
N SER A 210 28.76 11.38 -16.78
CA SER A 210 29.09 10.93 -18.14
C SER A 210 28.50 9.57 -18.51
N TYR A 211 28.07 8.77 -17.52
CA TYR A 211 27.46 7.47 -17.80
C TYR A 211 26.12 7.64 -18.52
N SER A 212 25.87 6.81 -19.53
CA SER A 212 24.57 6.63 -20.17
C SER A 212 23.58 5.93 -19.24
N ASP A 213 22.29 6.05 -19.50
CA ASP A 213 21.27 5.41 -18.65
C ASP A 213 21.41 3.87 -18.65
N ALA A 214 21.82 3.29 -19.78
CA ALA A 214 22.10 1.86 -19.90
C ALA A 214 23.28 1.42 -19.00
N GLU A 215 24.35 2.22 -18.94
CA GLU A 215 25.49 1.94 -18.06
C GLU A 215 25.11 2.11 -16.58
N ILE A 216 24.30 3.11 -16.23
CA ILE A 216 23.78 3.28 -14.87
C ILE A 216 22.95 2.05 -14.48
N HIS A 217 22.05 1.59 -15.36
CA HIS A 217 21.26 0.39 -15.11
C HIS A 217 22.15 -0.83 -14.92
N HIS A 218 23.09 -1.08 -15.83
CA HIS A 218 24.03 -2.19 -15.74
C HIS A 218 24.81 -2.15 -14.42
N PHE A 219 25.33 -0.98 -14.04
CA PHE A 219 26.04 -0.79 -12.79
C PHE A 219 25.17 -1.15 -11.58
N LEU A 220 23.91 -0.71 -11.54
CA LEU A 220 22.98 -1.06 -10.46
C LEU A 220 22.67 -2.57 -10.40
N THR A 221 22.84 -3.30 -11.50
CA THR A 221 22.70 -4.77 -11.52
C THR A 221 23.91 -5.49 -10.92
N GLU A 222 25.11 -4.93 -11.08
CA GLU A 222 26.38 -5.51 -10.62
C GLU A 222 26.76 -5.06 -9.21
N LYS A 223 26.22 -3.92 -8.76
CA LYS A 223 26.50 -3.35 -7.45
C LYS A 223 25.98 -4.22 -6.31
N ASP A 224 26.54 -3.98 -5.12
CA ASP A 224 25.97 -4.43 -3.87
C ASP A 224 24.47 -4.06 -3.78
N VAL A 225 23.64 -5.06 -3.46
CA VAL A 225 22.17 -4.95 -3.46
C VAL A 225 21.69 -3.88 -2.50
N CYS A 226 22.39 -3.70 -1.38
CA CYS A 226 22.07 -2.73 -0.37
C CYS A 226 22.31 -1.30 -0.89
N GLU A 227 23.44 -1.05 -1.52
CA GLU A 227 23.74 0.25 -2.11
C GLU A 227 22.84 0.59 -3.32
N ALA A 228 22.58 -0.39 -4.20
CA ALA A 228 21.64 -0.23 -5.31
C ALA A 228 20.24 0.15 -4.82
N ASN A 229 19.76 -0.48 -3.74
CA ASN A 229 18.47 -0.16 -3.11
C ASN A 229 18.42 1.28 -2.58
N CYS A 230 19.48 1.78 -1.96
CA CYS A 230 19.56 3.18 -1.54
C CYS A 230 19.49 4.15 -2.72
N ILE A 231 20.19 3.87 -3.82
CA ILE A 231 20.12 4.70 -5.03
C ILE A 231 18.71 4.69 -5.61
N LEU A 232 18.09 3.51 -5.73
CA LEU A 232 16.74 3.36 -6.25
C LEU A 232 15.69 4.07 -5.38
N LEU A 233 15.86 4.08 -4.05
CA LEU A 233 15.02 4.89 -3.19
C LEU A 233 15.08 6.37 -3.61
N TYR A 234 16.28 6.94 -3.70
CA TYR A 234 16.42 8.35 -4.07
C TYR A 234 15.93 8.66 -5.49
N ALA A 235 16.01 7.69 -6.41
CA ALA A 235 15.39 7.84 -7.72
C ALA A 235 13.87 8.02 -7.62
N HIS A 236 13.20 7.25 -6.77
CA HIS A 236 11.77 7.46 -6.47
C HIS A 236 11.53 8.81 -5.79
N LEU A 237 12.32 9.15 -4.78
CA LEU A 237 12.09 10.39 -4.01
C LEU A 237 12.29 11.64 -4.87
N PHE A 238 13.29 11.67 -5.75
CA PHE A 238 13.58 12.82 -6.61
C PHE A 238 12.58 13.01 -7.75
N CYS A 239 11.78 11.99 -8.11
CA CYS A 239 10.61 12.17 -8.96
C CYS A 239 9.33 12.53 -8.18
N GLY A 240 9.42 12.70 -6.85
CA GLY A 240 8.27 12.95 -5.99
C GLY A 240 7.43 11.70 -5.72
N ALA A 241 7.97 10.51 -5.97
CA ALA A 241 7.34 9.24 -5.66
C ALA A 241 7.77 8.73 -4.28
N ARG A 242 7.04 7.72 -3.82
CA ARG A 242 7.42 6.85 -2.70
C ARG A 242 7.40 5.40 -3.17
N PRO A 243 8.14 4.49 -2.51
CA PRO A 243 8.07 3.08 -2.82
C PRO A 243 6.65 2.54 -2.72
N ALA A 244 6.21 1.83 -3.75
CA ALA A 244 4.94 1.13 -3.75
C ALA A 244 4.92 0.00 -2.72
N ARG A 245 3.73 -0.36 -2.20
CA ARG A 245 3.58 -1.39 -1.14
C ARG A 245 4.17 -2.75 -1.53
N GLN A 246 4.09 -3.09 -2.81
CA GLN A 246 4.65 -4.31 -3.38
C GLN A 246 6.17 -4.26 -3.56
N HIS A 247 6.77 -3.06 -3.58
CA HIS A 247 8.20 -2.90 -3.78
C HIS A 247 8.98 -3.24 -2.49
N PRO A 248 10.12 -3.95 -2.55
CA PRO A 248 10.93 -4.27 -1.36
C PRO A 248 11.36 -3.03 -0.56
N LEU A 249 11.62 -1.91 -1.24
CA LEU A 249 12.02 -0.64 -0.62
C LEU A 249 10.98 -0.11 0.38
N TRP A 250 9.69 -0.46 0.23
CA TRP A 250 8.65 -0.07 1.18
C TRP A 250 8.91 -0.60 2.59
N ILE A 251 9.50 -1.79 2.69
CA ILE A 251 9.93 -2.35 3.97
C ILE A 251 11.34 -1.86 4.32
N HIS A 252 12.29 -1.92 3.38
CA HIS A 252 13.70 -1.62 3.64
C HIS A 252 13.98 -0.18 4.12
N PHE A 253 13.03 0.73 3.90
CA PHE A 253 13.11 2.14 4.32
C PHE A 253 11.94 2.57 5.21
N GLY A 254 11.24 1.61 5.82
CA GLY A 254 10.31 1.89 6.92
C GLY A 254 8.93 2.44 6.54
N PHE A 255 8.64 2.65 5.25
CA PHE A 255 7.32 3.11 4.77
C PHE A 255 6.18 2.18 5.21
N CYS A 256 6.44 0.89 5.38
CA CYS A 256 5.44 -0.07 5.85
C CYS A 256 4.93 0.18 7.29
N ALA A 257 5.69 0.92 8.11
CA ALA A 257 5.29 1.31 9.46
C ALA A 257 4.40 2.56 9.50
N CYS A 258 4.24 3.27 8.38
CA CYS A 258 3.26 4.34 8.26
C CYS A 258 1.83 3.79 8.30
N ALA A 259 0.91 4.55 8.87
CA ALA A 259 -0.51 4.20 8.96
C ALA A 259 -1.26 4.50 7.65
N ASN A 260 -0.83 5.52 6.91
CA ASN A 260 -1.51 5.96 5.69
C ASN A 260 -0.57 6.64 4.69
N ALA A 261 -1.10 6.93 3.50
CA ALA A 261 -0.39 7.58 2.40
C ALA A 261 0.20 8.95 2.74
N ALA A 262 -0.48 9.74 3.60
CA ALA A 262 0.02 11.05 4.01
C ALA A 262 1.28 10.91 4.85
N GLN A 263 1.30 9.99 5.81
CA GLN A 263 2.50 9.68 6.61
C GLN A 263 3.63 9.09 5.76
N GLU A 264 3.32 8.23 4.78
CA GLU A 264 4.34 7.75 3.85
C GLU A 264 4.94 8.90 3.03
N SER A 265 4.14 9.89 2.65
CA SER A 265 4.61 11.09 1.96
C SER A 265 5.47 11.98 2.87
N THR A 266 5.10 12.12 4.14
CA THR A 266 5.93 12.80 5.14
C THR A 266 7.28 12.11 5.30
N LEU A 267 7.32 10.77 5.39
CA LEU A 267 8.57 10.03 5.48
C LEU A 267 9.43 10.20 4.22
N ALA A 268 8.83 10.18 3.02
CA ALA A 268 9.52 10.47 1.77
C ALA A 268 10.18 11.86 1.80
N GLN A 269 9.45 12.88 2.28
CA GLN A 269 9.97 14.25 2.39
C GLN A 269 11.14 14.34 3.36
N LEU A 270 11.10 13.62 4.49
CA LEU A 270 12.20 13.58 5.44
C LEU A 270 13.47 12.99 4.82
N TYR A 271 13.36 11.93 4.01
CA TYR A 271 14.50 11.40 3.26
C TYR A 271 15.06 12.41 2.24
N VAL A 272 14.20 13.16 1.54
CA VAL A 272 14.66 14.23 0.64
C VAL A 272 15.41 15.31 1.43
N MET A 273 14.88 15.74 2.57
CA MET A 273 15.55 16.70 3.46
C MET A 273 16.91 16.18 3.96
N LEU A 274 17.06 14.86 4.17
CA LEU A 274 18.37 14.28 4.47
C LEU A 274 19.34 14.45 3.31
N ALA A 275 18.91 14.17 2.08
CA ALA A 275 19.77 14.31 0.89
C ALA A 275 20.18 15.76 0.60
N GLU A 276 19.39 16.74 1.02
CA GLU A 276 19.74 18.16 0.93
C GLU A 276 20.84 18.57 1.92
N ARG A 277 21.01 17.82 3.02
CA ARG A 277 21.92 18.18 4.12
C ARG A 277 23.12 17.25 4.26
N HIS A 278 23.03 16.04 3.72
CA HIS A 278 24.04 14.99 3.88
C HIS A 278 24.41 14.38 2.54
N ALA A 279 25.70 14.07 2.38
CA ALA A 279 26.17 13.28 1.25
C ALA A 279 25.56 11.87 1.28
N PHE A 280 25.35 11.28 0.09
CA PHE A 280 24.80 9.93 -0.04
C PHE A 280 25.56 8.90 0.79
N SER A 281 26.90 8.96 0.81
CA SER A 281 27.74 8.01 1.55
C SER A 281 27.42 8.00 3.06
N VAL A 282 27.14 9.17 3.65
CA VAL A 282 26.77 9.29 5.08
C VAL A 282 25.42 8.62 5.32
N ILE A 283 24.44 8.89 4.47
CA ILE A 283 23.09 8.31 4.57
C ILE A 283 23.15 6.79 4.38
N TYR A 284 23.90 6.32 3.37
CA TYR A 284 24.06 4.91 3.06
C TYR A 284 24.75 4.16 4.20
N VAL A 285 25.79 4.73 4.82
CA VAL A 285 26.45 4.14 5.99
C VAL A 285 25.49 4.11 7.18
N ALA A 286 24.73 5.18 7.42
CA ALA A 286 23.74 5.20 8.49
C ALA A 286 22.67 4.11 8.28
N TRP A 287 22.19 3.91 7.05
CA TRP A 287 21.28 2.83 6.73
C TRP A 287 21.92 1.46 6.89
N SER A 288 23.01 1.16 6.18
CA SER A 288 23.64 -0.17 6.20
C SER A 288 24.09 -0.63 7.60
N THR A 289 24.34 0.31 8.52
CA THR A 289 24.72 0.04 9.92
C THR A 289 23.56 0.13 10.93
N SER A 290 22.31 0.23 10.49
CA SER A 290 21.12 0.36 11.35
C SER A 290 21.11 1.58 12.28
N LYS A 291 21.60 2.71 11.76
CA LYS A 291 21.69 4.00 12.46
C LYS A 291 20.81 5.10 11.84
N LEU A 292 19.84 4.76 10.98
CA LEU A 292 18.93 5.77 10.41
C LEU A 292 18.11 6.47 11.49
N ASP A 293 17.54 5.76 12.47
CA ASP A 293 16.81 6.43 13.56
C ASP A 293 17.69 7.45 14.31
N HIS A 294 18.96 7.10 14.57
CA HIS A 294 19.91 8.02 15.19
C HIS A 294 20.13 9.27 14.33
N MET A 295 20.34 9.09 13.03
CA MET A 295 20.49 10.20 12.07
C MET A 295 19.24 11.09 12.04
N PHE A 296 18.04 10.51 11.98
CA PHE A 296 16.79 11.28 12.03
C PHE A 296 16.64 12.06 13.34
N ARG A 297 17.02 11.48 14.48
CA ARG A 297 16.99 12.19 15.78
C ARG A 297 17.99 13.34 15.83
N GLN A 298 19.19 13.16 15.29
CA GLN A 298 20.17 14.24 15.16
C GLN A 298 19.60 15.40 14.32
N GLU A 299 18.93 15.08 13.22
CA GLU A 299 18.27 16.09 12.39
C GLU A 299 17.13 16.80 13.10
N CYS A 300 16.33 16.08 13.89
CA CYS A 300 15.29 16.69 14.73
C CYS A 300 15.87 17.70 15.74
N ALA A 301 17.06 17.43 16.28
CA ALA A 301 17.71 18.34 17.22
C ALA A 301 18.22 19.63 16.56
N ILE A 302 18.50 19.59 15.26
CA ILE A 302 19.10 20.71 14.50
C ILE A 302 18.03 21.49 13.73
N SER A 303 16.99 20.83 13.23
CA SER A 303 15.98 21.40 12.35
C SER A 303 14.57 21.30 12.96
N PRO A 304 13.99 22.42 13.43
CA PRO A 304 12.61 22.44 13.94
C PRO A 304 11.59 21.96 12.90
N ALA A 305 11.80 22.26 11.62
CA ALA A 305 10.95 21.78 10.53
C ALA A 305 11.02 20.24 10.39
N PHE A 306 12.22 19.67 10.44
CA PHE A 306 12.41 18.22 10.40
C PHE A 306 11.74 17.56 11.61
N ALA A 307 11.93 18.12 12.81
CA ALA A 307 11.30 17.62 14.04
C ALA A 307 9.78 17.65 13.96
N ALA A 308 9.20 18.74 13.44
CA ALA A 308 7.76 18.87 13.26
C ALA A 308 7.20 17.75 12.36
N PHE A 309 7.82 17.51 11.20
CA PHE A 309 7.41 16.43 10.30
C PHE A 309 7.59 15.05 10.93
N PHE A 310 8.75 14.79 11.54
CA PHE A 310 9.02 13.49 12.16
C PHE A 310 8.05 13.18 13.30
N SER A 311 7.61 14.19 14.06
CA SER A 311 6.65 13.99 15.16
C SER A 311 5.25 13.55 14.71
N THR A 312 4.91 13.71 13.42
CA THR A 312 3.64 13.23 12.85
C THR A 312 3.66 11.73 12.48
N LEU A 313 4.84 11.11 12.49
CA LEU A 313 5.01 9.71 12.12
C LEU A 313 4.73 8.78 13.32
N PRO A 314 4.20 7.56 13.09
CA PRO A 314 4.03 6.58 14.14
C PRO A 314 5.36 6.19 14.79
N GLN A 315 5.34 5.89 16.09
CA GLN A 315 6.52 5.40 16.82
C GLN A 315 7.13 4.14 16.19
N ASP A 316 6.29 3.30 15.56
CA ASP A 316 6.71 2.09 14.84
C ASP A 316 7.73 2.40 13.72
N VAL A 317 7.67 3.58 13.09
CA VAL A 317 8.64 4.00 12.07
C VAL A 317 10.03 4.13 12.69
N ALA A 318 10.15 4.84 13.81
CA ALA A 318 11.42 5.00 14.53
C ALA A 318 11.98 3.64 15.00
N THR A 319 11.12 2.79 15.57
CA THR A 319 11.49 1.44 16.00
C THR A 319 11.99 0.58 14.84
N LEU A 320 11.40 0.71 13.65
CA LEU A 320 11.81 -0.03 12.47
C LEU A 320 13.12 0.53 11.89
N LEU A 321 13.27 1.86 11.77
CA LEU A 321 14.49 2.51 11.28
C LEU A 321 15.72 2.27 12.15
N ALA A 322 15.54 1.99 13.45
CA ALA A 322 16.63 1.64 14.37
C ALA A 322 17.21 0.24 14.15
N ARG A 323 16.59 -0.60 13.30
CA ARG A 323 16.95 -2.03 13.13
C ARG A 323 17.19 -2.43 11.68
N LEU A 324 16.74 -1.61 10.73
CA LEU A 324 16.94 -1.84 9.30
C LEU A 324 18.37 -1.49 8.87
N PRO A 325 18.99 -2.26 7.95
CA PRO A 325 18.44 -3.45 7.28
C PRO A 325 18.70 -4.76 8.03
N SER A 326 19.45 -4.73 9.14
CA SER A 326 19.99 -5.93 9.80
C SER A 326 18.93 -6.86 10.39
N ALA A 327 17.78 -6.32 10.81
CA ALA A 327 16.77 -7.05 11.54
C ALA A 327 15.38 -6.49 11.25
N ASN A 328 14.52 -7.32 10.65
CA ASN A 328 13.13 -6.94 10.40
C ASN A 328 12.15 -7.92 11.04
N HIS A 329 11.12 -7.41 11.70
CA HIS A 329 10.03 -8.24 12.20
C HIS A 329 9.24 -8.82 11.04
N SER A 330 8.93 -10.12 11.10
CA SER A 330 8.19 -10.81 10.05
C SER A 330 6.78 -10.24 9.81
N VAL A 331 6.23 -9.50 10.77
CA VAL A 331 4.91 -8.83 10.63
C VAL A 331 4.85 -7.85 9.48
N TRP A 332 5.98 -7.23 9.12
CA TRP A 332 6.01 -6.29 8.00
C TRP A 332 5.92 -7.02 6.66
N ASN A 333 6.51 -8.21 6.56
CA ASN A 333 6.32 -9.11 5.42
C ASN A 333 4.89 -9.61 5.36
N LEU A 334 4.26 -9.91 6.51
CA LEU A 334 2.84 -10.22 6.58
C LEU A 334 2.01 -9.06 6.05
N LYS A 335 2.20 -7.85 6.56
CA LYS A 335 1.47 -6.65 6.11
C LYS A 335 1.59 -6.45 4.59
N LYS A 336 2.81 -6.61 4.04
CA LYS A 336 3.05 -6.57 2.59
C LYS A 336 2.30 -7.68 1.85
N PHE A 337 2.41 -8.92 2.29
CA PHE A 337 1.76 -10.08 1.67
C PHE A 337 0.24 -9.95 1.65
N ILE A 338 -0.37 -9.51 2.76
CA ILE A 338 -1.82 -9.28 2.85
C ILE A 338 -2.29 -8.14 1.93
N SER A 339 -1.41 -7.17 1.66
CA SER A 339 -1.67 -6.01 0.79
C SER A 339 -1.49 -6.32 -0.70
N SER A 340 -0.80 -7.41 -1.07
CA SER A 340 -0.65 -7.85 -2.46
C SER A 340 -1.92 -8.53 -2.99
N TYR A 341 -2.29 -8.27 -4.25
CA TYR A 341 -3.37 -8.94 -4.98
C TYR A 341 -2.80 -9.58 -6.27
N GLY A 342 -3.22 -10.83 -6.59
CA GLY A 342 -2.82 -11.57 -7.81
C GLY A 342 -2.62 -13.08 -7.58
N ASP A 343 -2.45 -13.85 -8.66
CA ASP A 343 -2.30 -15.33 -8.70
C ASP A 343 -1.09 -15.91 -7.93
N ASP A 344 -0.20 -15.05 -7.41
CA ASP A 344 0.92 -15.41 -6.52
C ASP A 344 0.50 -15.77 -5.08
N ILE A 345 -0.79 -16.08 -4.88
CA ILE A 345 -1.38 -16.54 -3.60
C ILE A 345 -0.66 -17.78 -3.05
N HIS A 346 0.05 -18.50 -3.91
CA HIS A 346 0.68 -19.78 -3.62
C HIS A 346 2.12 -19.68 -3.07
N ILE A 347 2.75 -18.50 -3.09
CA ILE A 347 4.12 -18.33 -2.59
C ILE A 347 4.10 -17.51 -1.30
N VAL A 348 4.12 -18.22 -0.17
CA VAL A 348 4.15 -17.62 1.16
C VAL A 348 5.61 -17.55 1.64
N PRO A 349 6.18 -16.35 1.86
CA PRO A 349 7.47 -16.19 2.52
C PRO A 349 7.65 -17.08 3.76
N THR A 350 8.83 -17.69 3.88
CA THR A 350 9.18 -18.66 4.94
C THR A 350 8.86 -18.19 6.35
N SER A 351 9.19 -16.92 6.63
CA SER A 351 8.91 -16.32 7.93
C SER A 351 7.42 -16.36 8.26
N MET A 352 6.54 -16.17 7.29
CA MET A 352 5.09 -16.17 7.51
C MET A 352 4.49 -17.55 7.64
N LEU A 353 5.07 -18.56 6.98
CA LEU A 353 4.66 -19.96 7.14
C LEU A 353 4.66 -20.35 8.63
N GLN A 354 5.79 -20.10 9.29
CA GLN A 354 5.99 -20.50 10.68
C GLN A 354 5.36 -19.53 11.67
N ASP A 355 5.56 -18.22 11.46
CA ASP A 355 5.18 -17.22 12.45
C ASP A 355 3.67 -17.03 12.51
N TYR A 356 3.00 -16.99 11.35
CA TYR A 356 1.61 -16.55 11.22
C TYR A 356 0.62 -17.67 10.89
N GLY A 357 1.05 -18.93 10.98
CA GLY A 357 0.17 -20.09 10.91
C GLY A 357 -0.17 -20.56 9.49
N PHE A 358 0.46 -19.99 8.45
CA PHE A 358 0.23 -20.43 7.07
C PHE A 358 0.71 -21.87 6.84
N ILE A 359 1.66 -22.39 7.63
CA ILE A 359 2.08 -23.79 7.61
C ILE A 359 0.95 -24.78 7.94
N ASN A 360 -0.11 -24.32 8.62
CA ASN A 360 -1.26 -25.14 8.97
C ASN A 360 -2.34 -25.19 7.87
N CYS A 361 -2.21 -24.39 6.82
CA CYS A 361 -3.15 -24.37 5.71
C CYS A 361 -2.98 -25.63 4.87
N ARG A 362 -4.06 -26.37 4.61
CA ARG A 362 -4.04 -27.58 3.77
C ARG A 362 -4.64 -27.33 2.39
N THR A 363 -5.41 -26.27 2.26
CA THR A 363 -6.12 -25.90 1.04
C THR A 363 -5.93 -24.41 0.74
N SER A 364 -6.13 -24.02 -0.52
CA SER A 364 -6.20 -22.60 -0.91
C SER A 364 -7.28 -21.84 -0.13
N GLY A 365 -8.38 -22.52 0.22
CA GLY A 365 -9.45 -21.98 1.07
C GLY A 365 -8.97 -21.63 2.49
N ASP A 366 -8.09 -22.45 3.08
CA ASP A 366 -7.51 -22.14 4.40
C ASP A 366 -6.62 -20.90 4.33
N VAL A 367 -5.82 -20.77 3.27
CA VAL A 367 -4.97 -19.59 3.02
C VAL A 367 -5.84 -18.33 2.90
N GLU A 368 -6.94 -18.39 2.13
CA GLU A 368 -7.86 -17.25 1.97
C GLU A 368 -8.53 -16.87 3.30
N VAL A 369 -9.01 -17.85 4.07
CA VAL A 369 -9.61 -17.61 5.38
C VAL A 369 -8.63 -16.92 6.34
N LEU A 370 -7.38 -17.38 6.37
CA LEU A 370 -6.33 -16.82 7.21
C LEU A 370 -5.93 -15.41 6.72
N ARG A 371 -5.77 -15.23 5.40
CA ARG A 371 -5.47 -13.93 4.77
C ARG A 371 -6.56 -12.91 5.07
N HIS A 372 -7.82 -13.29 4.97
CA HIS A 372 -8.96 -12.45 5.27
C HIS A 372 -8.99 -12.02 6.75
N ALA A 373 -8.64 -12.92 7.67
CA ALA A 373 -8.54 -12.58 9.10
C ALA A 373 -7.44 -11.54 9.37
N TYR A 374 -6.25 -11.72 8.78
CA TYR A 374 -5.16 -10.74 8.90
C TYR A 374 -5.47 -9.43 8.18
N ARG A 375 -6.14 -9.46 7.03
CA ARG A 375 -6.60 -8.25 6.32
C ARG A 375 -7.52 -7.43 7.20
N ARG A 376 -8.54 -8.06 7.80
CA ARG A 376 -9.43 -7.39 8.76
C ARG A 376 -8.65 -6.76 9.91
N TYR A 377 -7.60 -7.43 10.42
CA TYR A 377 -6.75 -6.88 11.47
C TYR A 377 -5.98 -5.64 11.01
N PHE A 378 -5.33 -5.68 9.84
CA PHE A 378 -4.57 -4.54 9.32
C PHE A 378 -5.44 -3.36 8.87
N ASP A 379 -6.68 -3.63 8.45
CA ASP A 379 -7.65 -2.61 8.07
C ASP A 379 -8.37 -1.98 9.28
N SER A 380 -8.13 -2.48 10.50
CA SER A 380 -8.75 -1.94 11.71
C SER A 380 -8.01 -0.71 12.24
N ASP A 381 -8.75 0.27 12.77
CA ASP A 381 -8.19 1.49 13.38
C ASP A 381 -7.27 1.20 14.58
N TRP A 382 -7.41 0.02 15.17
CA TRP A 382 -6.67 -0.42 16.35
C TRP A 382 -5.50 -1.34 15.99
N CYS A 383 -5.15 -1.45 14.71
CA CYS A 383 -4.04 -2.28 14.27
C CYS A 383 -2.73 -1.82 14.91
N GLN A 384 -2.04 -2.76 15.55
CA GLN A 384 -0.68 -2.55 16.07
C GLN A 384 0.22 -3.68 15.56
N PRO A 385 0.93 -3.50 14.43
CA PRO A 385 1.75 -4.57 13.82
C PRO A 385 2.79 -5.13 14.80
N LEU A 386 3.46 -4.27 15.58
CA LEU A 386 4.44 -4.72 16.56
C LEU A 386 3.83 -5.56 17.70
N ARG A 387 2.59 -5.26 18.14
CA ARG A 387 1.88 -6.11 19.11
C ARG A 387 1.44 -7.45 18.51
N LEU A 388 1.09 -7.49 17.23
CA LEU A 388 0.81 -8.75 16.54
C LEU A 388 2.07 -9.64 16.48
N HIS A 389 3.22 -9.04 16.23
CA HIS A 389 4.51 -9.73 16.30
C HIS A 389 4.84 -10.22 17.72
N GLU A 390 4.58 -9.42 18.74
CA GLU A 390 4.74 -9.85 20.14
C GLU A 390 3.82 -11.04 20.48
N ALA A 391 2.54 -10.96 20.09
CA ALA A 391 1.58 -12.04 20.24
C ALA A 391 1.98 -13.31 19.48
N CYS A 392 2.62 -13.15 18.30
CA CYS A 392 3.21 -14.25 17.55
C CYS A 392 4.26 -14.99 18.39
N ILE A 393 5.25 -14.28 18.92
CA ILE A 393 6.34 -14.88 19.73
C ILE A 393 5.82 -15.48 21.04
N GLN A 394 4.69 -15.00 21.55
CA GLN A 394 4.07 -15.55 22.75
C GLN A 394 3.12 -16.74 22.46
N GLY A 395 2.93 -17.13 21.20
CA GLY A 395 1.96 -18.17 20.83
C GLY A 395 0.50 -17.78 21.04
N ARG A 396 0.19 -16.47 21.03
CA ARG A 396 -1.13 -15.88 21.36
C ARG A 396 -1.79 -15.17 20.18
N LEU A 397 -1.47 -15.55 18.94
CA LEU A 397 -1.98 -14.90 17.72
C LEU A 397 -3.52 -14.82 17.69
N PHE A 398 -4.18 -15.95 17.89
CA PHE A 398 -5.64 -16.01 17.80
C PHE A 398 -6.29 -15.09 18.85
N GLN A 399 -5.82 -15.14 20.09
CA GLN A 399 -6.35 -14.33 21.19
C GLN A 399 -6.19 -12.83 20.90
N HIS A 400 -5.02 -12.43 20.42
CA HIS A 400 -4.72 -11.03 20.06
C HIS A 400 -5.64 -10.54 18.94
N ILE A 401 -5.69 -11.26 17.81
CA ILE A 401 -6.48 -10.85 16.65
C ILE A 401 -7.98 -10.88 16.96
N HIS A 402 -8.45 -11.90 17.68
CA HIS A 402 -9.84 -11.98 18.11
C HIS A 402 -10.24 -10.80 19.00
N GLY A 403 -9.34 -10.32 19.86
CA GLY A 403 -9.54 -9.13 20.69
C GLY A 403 -9.71 -7.83 19.89
N VAL A 404 -9.19 -7.76 18.66
CA VAL A 404 -9.27 -6.55 17.81
C VAL A 404 -10.43 -6.63 16.80
N VAL A 405 -10.65 -7.78 16.15
CA VAL A 405 -11.61 -7.87 15.03
C VAL A 405 -12.71 -8.94 15.16
N CYS A 406 -12.85 -9.59 16.31
CA CYS A 406 -13.83 -10.66 16.57
C CYS A 406 -13.86 -11.74 15.47
N LEU A 407 -13.14 -12.84 15.71
CA LEU A 407 -13.03 -13.96 14.76
C LEU A 407 -14.14 -15.00 15.01
N LYS A 408 -15.10 -15.11 14.09
CA LYS A 408 -16.22 -16.07 14.18
C LYS A 408 -15.85 -17.49 13.71
N ASN A 409 -14.83 -17.61 12.86
CA ASN A 409 -14.46 -18.90 12.27
C ASN A 409 -13.59 -19.71 13.25
N LYS A 410 -14.17 -20.78 13.81
CA LYS A 410 -13.49 -21.68 14.76
C LYS A 410 -12.22 -22.32 14.17
N LYS A 411 -12.12 -22.49 12.84
CA LYS A 411 -10.92 -23.03 12.19
C LYS A 411 -9.70 -22.13 12.39
N LEU A 412 -9.88 -20.83 12.54
CA LEU A 412 -8.78 -19.87 12.73
C LEU A 412 -7.97 -20.16 14.00
N HIS A 413 -8.59 -20.74 15.03
CA HIS A 413 -7.87 -21.13 16.24
C HIS A 413 -6.85 -22.25 15.97
N ALA A 414 -7.16 -23.18 15.06
CA ALA A 414 -6.23 -24.22 14.65
C ALA A 414 -5.19 -23.68 13.65
N LEU A 415 -5.63 -22.86 12.69
CA LEU A 415 -4.76 -22.29 11.65
C LEU A 415 -3.71 -21.32 12.21
N MET A 416 -4.06 -20.49 13.19
CA MET A 416 -3.15 -19.50 13.79
C MET A 416 -2.20 -20.06 14.86
N ARG A 417 -2.12 -21.39 15.01
CA ARG A 417 -1.10 -22.01 15.87
C ARG A 417 0.27 -21.83 15.24
N ASN A 418 1.25 -21.44 16.04
CA ASN A 418 2.65 -21.40 15.63
C ASN A 418 3.51 -22.21 16.61
N CYS A 419 4.79 -22.34 16.32
CA CYS A 419 5.72 -23.11 17.14
C CYS A 419 6.20 -22.37 18.41
N TYR A 420 5.58 -21.21 18.73
CA TYR A 420 5.97 -20.37 19.85
C TYR A 420 5.02 -20.52 21.06
N PRO A 421 5.49 -20.24 22.30
CA PRO A 421 6.84 -19.80 22.66
C PRO A 421 7.84 -20.96 22.60
N ALA A 422 8.87 -20.84 21.77
CA ALA A 422 10.00 -21.77 21.75
C ALA A 422 11.07 -21.21 22.69
N TYR A 423 11.32 -21.88 23.81
CA TYR A 423 12.38 -21.49 24.76
C TYR A 423 13.72 -21.31 24.02
N GLY A 424 14.30 -20.10 24.09
CA GLY A 424 15.71 -19.87 23.75
C GLY A 424 16.07 -19.46 22.31
N ARG A 425 15.13 -19.09 21.42
CA ARG A 425 15.49 -18.55 20.10
C ARG A 425 15.45 -17.02 20.05
N HIS A 426 16.63 -16.38 20.16
CA HIS A 426 16.81 -14.93 19.95
C HIS A 426 16.44 -14.43 18.55
N GLN A 427 16.08 -15.32 17.62
CA GLN A 427 15.66 -15.02 16.24
C GLN A 427 14.17 -15.31 15.97
N ALA A 428 13.38 -15.65 17.00
CA ALA A 428 11.95 -15.89 16.86
C ALA A 428 11.23 -14.69 16.23
N GLY A 429 10.43 -14.94 15.18
CA GLY A 429 9.65 -13.90 14.49
C GLY A 429 10.48 -12.92 13.64
N MET A 430 11.77 -13.17 13.44
CA MET A 430 12.63 -12.33 12.61
C MET A 430 12.66 -12.84 11.17
N ALA A 431 12.46 -11.96 10.20
CA ALA A 431 12.71 -12.28 8.81
C ALA A 431 14.18 -12.02 8.49
N LEU A 432 14.97 -13.09 8.38
CA LEU A 432 16.28 -13.03 7.73
C LEU A 432 16.06 -12.99 6.21
N ASN A 433 16.84 -12.18 5.49
CA ASN A 433 16.76 -12.06 4.03
C ASN A 433 17.26 -13.34 3.33
N SER A 434 16.48 -14.44 3.31
CA SER A 434 16.69 -15.56 2.39
C SER A 434 15.56 -16.62 2.40
N GLY A 435 14.99 -16.91 1.22
CA GLY A 435 14.29 -18.17 0.88
C GLY A 435 12.76 -18.10 0.67
N PHE A 436 12.28 -18.77 -0.40
CA PHE A 436 10.86 -19.02 -0.72
C PHE A 436 10.58 -20.54 -0.73
N TYR A 437 9.38 -20.96 -0.30
CA TYR A 437 8.93 -22.36 -0.26
C TYR A 437 7.51 -22.45 -0.84
N ASP A 438 7.13 -23.63 -1.36
CA ASP A 438 5.75 -23.89 -1.77
C ASP A 438 4.84 -24.25 -0.58
N LEU A 439 3.53 -24.35 -0.83
CA LEU A 439 2.52 -24.75 0.16
C LEU A 439 2.70 -26.20 0.67
N ALA A 440 3.52 -27.02 0.02
CA ALA A 440 3.86 -28.37 0.45
C ALA A 440 5.11 -28.41 1.36
N GLY A 441 5.74 -27.26 1.60
CA GLY A 441 6.98 -27.17 2.39
C GLY A 441 8.22 -27.66 1.63
N SER A 442 8.11 -27.88 0.32
CA SER A 442 9.25 -28.24 -0.51
C SER A 442 10.08 -26.99 -0.80
N ARG A 443 11.41 -27.13 -0.62
CA ARG A 443 12.37 -26.12 -1.05
C ARG A 443 12.33 -26.05 -2.58
N ILE A 444 12.00 -24.88 -3.13
CA ILE A 444 12.13 -24.66 -4.57
C ILE A 444 13.61 -24.43 -4.87
N ASP A 445 14.36 -25.50 -5.08
CA ASP A 445 15.69 -25.42 -5.67
C ASP A 445 15.52 -25.29 -7.19
N GLN A 446 15.75 -24.09 -7.73
CA GLN A 446 15.95 -23.93 -9.17
C GLN A 446 17.35 -24.47 -9.47
N THR A 447 17.38 -25.66 -10.07
CA THR A 447 18.55 -26.53 -10.19
C THR A 447 19.72 -25.92 -10.96
N GLY A 448 20.93 -26.09 -10.40
CA GLY A 448 22.06 -26.67 -11.13
C GLY A 448 23.05 -25.73 -11.80
N THR A 449 24.00 -25.20 -11.01
CA THR A 449 25.47 -25.26 -11.17
C THR A 449 26.11 -24.11 -10.40
N ASP A 450 27.27 -24.39 -9.80
CA ASP A 450 28.00 -23.57 -8.85
C ASP A 450 28.03 -22.06 -9.19
N ALA A 451 27.35 -21.24 -8.39
CA ALA A 451 27.60 -19.80 -8.37
C ALA A 451 27.13 -19.15 -7.06
N LYS A 452 27.97 -18.23 -6.58
CA LYS A 452 27.91 -17.36 -5.40
C LYS A 452 26.50 -16.84 -4.99
N PRO A 453 26.29 -16.52 -3.69
CA PRO A 453 25.00 -16.09 -3.19
C PRO A 453 24.55 -14.71 -3.72
N SER A 454 23.27 -14.69 -4.10
CA SER A 454 22.31 -13.59 -4.06
C SER A 454 22.53 -12.33 -4.93
N SER A 455 22.19 -12.43 -6.21
CA SER A 455 21.71 -11.29 -7.03
C SER A 455 20.21 -11.45 -7.42
N ILE A 456 19.48 -12.35 -6.75
CA ILE A 456 18.18 -12.86 -7.21
C ILE A 456 17.05 -11.82 -7.07
N GLY A 457 17.05 -10.98 -6.04
CA GLY A 457 16.01 -9.94 -5.86
C GLY A 457 16.07 -8.84 -6.92
N VAL A 458 17.28 -8.45 -7.32
CA VAL A 458 17.53 -7.49 -8.41
C VAL A 458 17.30 -8.17 -9.76
N LYS A 459 17.70 -9.44 -9.93
CA LYS A 459 17.33 -10.23 -11.12
C LYS A 459 15.82 -10.37 -11.27
N LEU A 460 15.02 -10.59 -10.22
CA LEU A 460 13.55 -10.63 -10.34
C LEU A 460 12.96 -9.25 -10.69
N ALA A 461 13.45 -8.17 -10.08
CA ALA A 461 13.02 -6.81 -10.43
C ALA A 461 13.39 -6.46 -11.88
N LEU A 462 14.57 -6.85 -12.34
CA LEU A 462 15.06 -6.62 -13.70
C LEU A 462 14.51 -7.61 -14.73
N VAL A 463 14.17 -8.84 -14.34
CA VAL A 463 13.44 -9.82 -15.16
C VAL A 463 11.99 -9.38 -15.30
N MET A 464 11.37 -8.81 -14.27
CA MET A 464 10.06 -8.16 -14.42
C MET A 464 10.14 -6.98 -15.38
N ILE A 465 11.19 -6.15 -15.30
CA ILE A 465 11.46 -5.08 -16.28
C ILE A 465 11.73 -5.67 -17.68
N GLY A 466 12.51 -6.74 -17.78
CA GLY A 466 12.90 -7.40 -19.04
C GLY A 466 11.76 -8.17 -19.71
N VAL A 467 10.88 -8.82 -18.95
CA VAL A 467 9.67 -9.50 -19.43
C VAL A 467 8.65 -8.47 -19.91
N VAL A 468 8.53 -7.32 -19.22
CA VAL A 468 7.74 -6.18 -19.71
C VAL A 468 8.32 -5.65 -21.02
N LEU A 469 9.63 -5.53 -21.14
CA LEU A 469 10.30 -5.11 -22.38
C LEU A 469 10.16 -6.15 -23.52
N ALA A 470 10.24 -7.44 -23.21
CA ALA A 470 10.08 -8.52 -24.20
C ALA A 470 8.63 -8.65 -24.68
N ALA A 471 7.64 -8.50 -23.79
CA ALA A 471 6.22 -8.45 -24.14
C ALA A 471 5.91 -7.23 -25.03
N MET A 472 6.57 -6.08 -24.78
CA MET A 472 6.47 -4.88 -25.61
C MET A 472 7.12 -5.07 -27.00
N LEU A 473 8.26 -5.78 -27.09
CA LEU A 473 8.88 -6.12 -28.37
C LEU A 473 8.07 -7.13 -29.18
N LEU A 474 7.43 -8.11 -28.52
CA LEU A 474 6.52 -9.07 -29.17
C LEU A 474 5.26 -8.38 -29.71
N GLN A 475 4.72 -7.40 -28.98
CA GLN A 475 3.60 -6.58 -29.44
C GLN A 475 3.97 -5.70 -30.65
N ASN A 476 5.18 -5.13 -30.67
CA ASN A 476 5.69 -4.36 -31.81
C ASN A 476 5.91 -5.26 -33.05
N TRP A 477 6.35 -6.50 -32.88
CA TRP A 477 6.51 -7.45 -33.99
C TRP A 477 5.19 -7.95 -34.56
N LEU A 478 4.15 -8.11 -33.72
CA LEU A 478 2.81 -8.53 -34.17
C LEU A 478 1.98 -7.40 -34.80
N THR A 479 2.44 -6.15 -34.71
CA THR A 479 1.76 -4.96 -35.25
C THR A 479 2.52 -4.28 -36.39
N SER A 480 3.66 -4.86 -36.79
CA SER A 480 4.42 -4.54 -38.01
C SER A 480 4.16 -5.61 -39.06
#